data_AF-A0ABD3L1G2-F1
#
_entry.id   AF-A0ABD3L1G2-F1
#
_cell.length_a   1.000
_cell.length_b   1.000
_cell.length_c   1.000
_cell.angle_alpha   90.00
_cell.angle_beta   90.00
_cell.angle_gamma   90.00
#
_symmetry.space_group_name_H-M   'P 1'
#
loop_
_entity.id
_entity.type
_entity.pdbx_description
1 polymer ?
#
loop_
_entity_poly.entity_id
_entity_poly.type
_entity_poly.pdbx_seq_one_letter_code
_entity_poly.pdbx_strand_id
1 'polypeptide(L)'
;MASPSPSTTHLSPLTCCSSSSLSSHHSSRRTKFEFPANSQRSSPSPIASRAGAIASPSSSTPGAASSGDHAPVRGRCFANPVDRDLSELAAGDRVSRRRRKLIAVAGLAATLPFLLQLRGYTEGIVADAAELDNDEYTMIKEEVRKVVSKVKAAGVLRLVFHDAGTFEMGENSGGMNGSIVYELERPENAGLKKPVKILEKAKGEVDAKRPVSWADMIAVAGAEAVSVCGGPTIPVVLGRLDSMKPDPEGRLPEETLDALGLKQCFQRKGLSTQELVALSGAHTLGSKGFGNPVVFDNSYYKVLLEKPWMSSAGMPSMIGLPSDRALVEDNECLRWRSL
;
A
#
# COMPACT_ATOMS: atom_id res chain seq x y z
N MET A 1 7.79 74.37 32.86
CA MET A 1 8.32 73.07 32.39
C MET A 1 7.55 72.71 31.13
N ALA A 2 8.23 72.50 30.01
CA ALA A 2 7.61 72.48 28.70
C ALA A 2 7.41 71.05 28.16
N SER A 3 6.22 70.78 27.65
CA SER A 3 5.94 69.66 26.73
C SER A 3 5.99 70.18 25.29
N PRO A 4 6.57 69.44 24.33
CA PRO A 4 6.42 69.75 22.92
C PRO A 4 5.40 68.83 22.21
N SER A 5 4.54 69.44 21.39
CA SER A 5 3.95 68.83 20.20
C SER A 5 3.97 69.85 19.05
N PRO A 6 4.42 69.44 17.85
CA PRO A 6 3.68 69.61 16.57
C PRO A 6 3.81 68.32 15.71
N SER A 7 3.37 68.15 14.45
CA SER A 7 2.57 68.88 13.43
C SER A 7 1.83 67.80 12.57
N THR A 8 0.73 68.00 11.84
CA THR A 8 0.48 68.78 10.59
C THR A 8 1.56 68.57 9.48
N THR A 9 1.30 68.45 8.16
CA THR A 9 0.19 68.77 7.20
C THR A 9 0.45 67.94 5.89
N HIS A 10 -0.40 67.77 4.84
CA HIS A 10 -1.84 67.93 4.51
C HIS A 10 -2.05 67.49 3.02
N LEU A 11 -3.23 67.70 2.39
CA LEU A 11 -3.57 67.60 0.93
C LEU A 11 -3.76 66.17 0.34
N SER A 12 -4.62 65.90 -0.65
CA SER A 12 -5.89 66.50 -1.14
C SER A 12 -6.61 65.50 -2.09
N PRO A 13 -7.93 65.64 -2.40
CA PRO A 13 -8.74 64.59 -3.04
C PRO A 13 -9.08 64.83 -4.53
N LEU A 14 -9.49 63.78 -5.26
CA LEU A 14 -10.23 63.89 -6.53
C LEU A 14 -11.39 62.88 -6.65
N THR A 15 -12.60 63.42 -6.53
CA THR A 15 -13.83 63.13 -7.30
C THR A 15 -14.10 61.71 -7.84
N CYS A 16 -15.16 61.09 -7.31
CA CYS A 16 -15.94 60.07 -8.00
C CYS A 16 -17.33 60.64 -8.33
N CYS A 17 -17.79 60.53 -9.58
CA CYS A 17 -19.12 60.97 -10.01
C CYS A 17 -20.03 59.79 -10.37
N SER A 18 -21.25 59.89 -9.83
CA SER A 18 -22.51 59.26 -10.26
C SER A 18 -22.73 59.36 -11.78
N SER A 19 -23.58 58.57 -12.45
CA SER A 19 -24.45 57.44 -12.08
C SER A 19 -25.11 56.90 -13.36
N SER A 20 -25.77 55.74 -13.26
CA SER A 20 -27.10 55.44 -13.84
C SER A 20 -27.20 54.09 -14.57
N SER A 21 -28.26 53.39 -14.20
CA SER A 21 -28.79 52.14 -14.75
C SER A 21 -29.09 52.15 -16.25
N LEU A 22 -28.99 50.98 -16.87
CA LEU A 22 -29.92 50.55 -17.93
C LEU A 22 -30.19 49.04 -17.81
N SER A 23 -31.45 48.66 -17.99
CA SER A 23 -31.96 47.29 -17.90
C SER A 23 -32.24 46.75 -19.30
N SER A 24 -32.02 45.45 -19.52
CA SER A 24 -32.54 44.76 -20.71
C SER A 24 -32.75 43.27 -20.46
N HIS A 25 -33.96 42.80 -20.73
CA HIS A 25 -34.43 41.42 -20.55
C HIS A 25 -33.92 40.44 -21.64
N HIS A 26 -33.49 39.24 -21.23
CA HIS A 26 -33.81 37.99 -21.95
C HIS A 26 -33.72 36.79 -21.00
N SER A 27 -34.84 36.23 -20.54
CA SER A 27 -35.66 35.20 -21.21
C SER A 27 -35.16 33.75 -21.01
N SER A 28 -35.39 33.24 -19.80
CA SER A 28 -35.86 31.89 -19.47
C SER A 28 -35.69 30.76 -20.52
N ARG A 29 -34.82 29.79 -20.21
CA ARG A 29 -35.11 28.36 -20.44
C ARG A 29 -34.76 27.52 -19.22
N ARG A 30 -35.78 26.85 -18.69
CA ARG A 30 -35.77 26.04 -17.47
C ARG A 30 -35.65 24.58 -17.85
N THR A 31 -34.44 24.01 -17.86
CA THR A 31 -34.27 22.56 -18.04
C THR A 31 -34.45 21.84 -16.71
N LYS A 32 -35.63 21.25 -16.51
CA LYS A 32 -35.82 20.17 -15.53
C LYS A 32 -34.77 19.09 -15.77
N PHE A 33 -34.05 18.68 -14.73
CA PHE A 33 -33.52 17.32 -14.63
C PHE A 33 -34.35 16.60 -13.57
N GLU A 34 -35.22 15.69 -14.01
CA GLU A 34 -36.01 14.85 -13.13
C GLU A 34 -35.18 13.64 -12.71
N PHE A 35 -34.98 13.48 -11.40
CA PHE A 35 -34.58 12.19 -10.83
C PHE A 35 -35.83 11.31 -10.74
N PRO A 36 -35.83 10.06 -11.24
CA PRO A 36 -36.92 9.14 -11.01
C PRO A 36 -36.94 8.72 -9.54
N ALA A 37 -38.01 9.12 -8.83
CA ALA A 37 -38.24 8.70 -7.46
C ALA A 37 -38.63 7.22 -7.41
N ASN A 38 -37.90 6.43 -6.62
CA ASN A 38 -38.31 5.07 -6.27
C ASN A 38 -39.48 5.13 -5.27
N SER A 39 -40.56 4.41 -5.56
CA SER A 39 -41.73 4.32 -4.68
C SER A 39 -42.44 2.99 -4.88
N GLN A 40 -42.31 2.09 -3.91
CA GLN A 40 -43.43 1.36 -3.30
C GLN A 40 -43.01 1.06 -1.84
N ARG A 41 -43.80 1.53 -0.87
CA ARG A 41 -43.68 1.14 0.55
C ARG A 41 -44.53 -0.09 0.80
N SER A 42 -44.07 -1.02 1.64
CA SER A 42 -44.98 -1.85 2.43
C SER A 42 -44.35 -2.33 3.75
N SER A 43 -45.08 -2.10 4.84
CA SER A 43 -44.89 -2.56 6.22
C SER A 43 -46.21 -2.21 6.96
N PRO A 44 -46.61 -2.82 8.10
CA PRO A 44 -45.83 -3.72 8.98
C PRO A 44 -46.59 -4.94 9.61
N SER A 45 -45.82 -5.83 10.26
CA SER A 45 -46.20 -6.65 11.46
C SER A 45 -47.30 -7.74 11.36
N PRO A 46 -47.49 -8.60 12.40
CA PRO A 46 -46.54 -9.53 13.04
C PRO A 46 -47.14 -10.97 13.18
N ILE A 47 -46.44 -11.97 13.78
CA ILE A 47 -47.02 -13.09 14.58
C ILE A 47 -45.94 -14.00 15.22
N ALA A 48 -46.32 -14.67 16.31
CA ALA A 48 -45.53 -15.21 17.41
C ALA A 48 -44.92 -16.64 17.32
N SER A 49 -43.94 -16.89 18.21
CA SER A 49 -43.83 -18.03 19.15
C SER A 49 -43.75 -19.51 18.70
N ARG A 50 -42.56 -20.12 18.89
CA ARG A 50 -42.28 -21.39 19.64
C ARG A 50 -40.75 -21.63 19.60
N ALA A 51 -39.98 -21.93 20.66
CA ALA A 51 -40.11 -22.68 21.92
C ALA A 51 -39.90 -24.21 21.80
N GLY A 52 -38.78 -24.70 22.38
CA GLY A 52 -38.43 -26.11 22.59
C GLY A 52 -37.58 -26.75 21.47
N ALA A 53 -36.62 -27.65 21.75
CA ALA A 53 -36.07 -28.10 23.03
C ALA A 53 -34.66 -28.72 22.87
N ILE A 54 -33.94 -28.85 23.98
CA ILE A 54 -32.58 -29.41 24.09
C ILE A 54 -32.66 -30.93 24.33
N ALA A 55 -31.84 -31.73 23.66
CA ALA A 55 -31.32 -33.01 24.20
C ALA A 55 -30.15 -33.57 23.37
N SER A 56 -28.99 -33.76 24.00
CA SER A 56 -28.02 -34.81 23.64
C SER A 56 -28.17 -35.96 24.64
N PRO A 57 -27.74 -37.19 24.29
CA PRO A 57 -26.81 -37.85 25.21
C PRO A 57 -25.72 -38.74 24.56
N SER A 58 -24.48 -38.49 24.99
CA SER A 58 -23.43 -39.45 25.43
C SER A 58 -23.35 -40.90 24.90
N SER A 59 -22.24 -41.18 24.20
CA SER A 59 -21.23 -42.24 24.44
C SER A 59 -21.61 -43.72 24.66
N SER A 60 -20.97 -44.61 23.86
CA SER A 60 -20.30 -45.83 24.35
C SER A 60 -19.30 -46.39 23.30
N THR A 61 -18.30 -47.16 23.78
CA THR A 61 -17.19 -47.79 23.03
C THR A 61 -17.14 -49.31 23.34
N PRO A 62 -16.14 -50.09 22.90
CA PRO A 62 -15.87 -50.60 21.55
C PRO A 62 -15.91 -52.16 21.50
N GLY A 63 -15.72 -52.81 20.33
CA GLY A 63 -15.56 -54.28 20.32
C GLY A 63 -15.32 -55.03 19.00
N ALA A 64 -14.13 -55.65 18.91
CA ALA A 64 -13.80 -56.95 18.27
C ALA A 64 -13.86 -57.15 16.73
N ALA A 65 -13.08 -58.14 16.28
CA ALA A 65 -12.70 -58.43 14.89
C ALA A 65 -13.12 -59.83 14.42
N SER A 66 -13.12 -60.06 13.09
CA SER A 66 -12.64 -61.30 12.40
C SER A 66 -12.78 -61.14 10.86
N SER A 67 -11.68 -61.29 10.08
CA SER A 67 -11.23 -62.48 9.31
C SER A 67 -11.97 -62.77 7.98
N GLY A 68 -11.22 -62.95 6.88
CA GLY A 68 -11.74 -63.47 5.61
C GLY A 68 -10.77 -63.35 4.43
N ASP A 69 -10.03 -64.42 4.12
CA ASP A 69 -9.15 -64.53 2.93
C ASP A 69 -9.94 -64.71 1.62
N HIS A 70 -9.37 -64.26 0.48
CA HIS A 70 -9.28 -65.07 -0.75
C HIS A 70 -8.47 -64.38 -1.88
N ALA A 71 -7.46 -65.08 -2.39
CA ALA A 71 -6.84 -64.90 -3.71
C ALA A 71 -7.24 -66.13 -4.61
N PRO A 72 -6.68 -66.42 -5.82
CA PRO A 72 -5.69 -65.71 -6.67
C PRO A 72 -5.98 -65.72 -8.21
N VAL A 73 -5.18 -65.02 -9.03
CA VAL A 73 -4.98 -65.32 -10.48
C VAL A 73 -3.50 -65.14 -10.90
N ARG A 74 -3.03 -65.91 -11.89
CA ARG A 74 -1.62 -66.13 -12.27
C ARG A 74 -1.11 -65.33 -13.48
N GLY A 75 0.19 -64.97 -13.44
CA GLY A 75 1.18 -65.23 -14.51
C GLY A 75 1.38 -64.15 -15.59
N ARG A 76 2.52 -64.05 -16.29
CA ARG A 76 3.80 -64.81 -16.27
C ARG A 76 4.93 -63.92 -16.84
N CYS A 77 6.20 -64.13 -16.46
CA CYS A 77 7.36 -63.28 -16.81
C CYS A 77 7.85 -63.44 -18.27
N PHE A 78 8.59 -62.45 -18.82
CA PHE A 78 9.80 -62.67 -19.66
C PHE A 78 10.71 -61.42 -19.82
N ALA A 79 12.02 -61.63 -19.65
CA ALA A 79 13.23 -60.97 -20.20
C ALA A 79 13.36 -59.43 -20.41
N ASN A 80 14.40 -58.87 -19.79
CA ASN A 80 15.27 -57.76 -20.27
C ASN A 80 16.32 -58.34 -21.29
N PRO A 81 17.08 -57.57 -22.13
CA PRO A 81 17.76 -56.32 -21.74
C PRO A 81 18.09 -55.23 -22.82
N VAL A 82 18.83 -54.21 -22.35
CA VAL A 82 19.70 -53.17 -22.99
C VAL A 82 19.13 -51.99 -23.81
N ASP A 83 19.60 -50.82 -23.39
CA ASP A 83 19.83 -49.51 -24.04
C ASP A 83 18.73 -48.85 -24.90
N ARG A 84 18.37 -47.62 -24.50
CA ARG A 84 18.59 -46.39 -25.31
C ARG A 84 18.38 -45.07 -24.57
N ASP A 85 19.35 -44.18 -24.75
CA ASP A 85 19.31 -42.70 -24.73
C ASP A 85 18.57 -41.92 -23.61
N LEU A 86 19.35 -41.51 -22.61
CA LEU A 86 19.11 -40.29 -21.81
C LEU A 86 19.39 -39.02 -22.65
N SER A 87 18.41 -38.55 -23.45
CA SER A 87 18.63 -37.33 -24.27
C SER A 87 17.41 -36.42 -24.49
N GLU A 88 16.55 -36.22 -23.47
CA GLU A 88 15.47 -35.20 -23.55
C GLU A 88 15.22 -34.42 -22.25
N LEU A 89 16.29 -33.91 -21.62
CA LEU A 89 16.24 -33.02 -20.45
C LEU A 89 16.99 -31.68 -20.67
N ALA A 90 17.01 -31.20 -21.92
CA ALA A 90 17.86 -30.09 -22.36
C ALA A 90 17.11 -28.91 -23.00
N ALA A 91 15.96 -28.51 -22.43
CA ALA A 91 15.19 -27.35 -22.90
C ALA A 91 14.48 -26.58 -21.77
N GLY A 92 15.24 -26.07 -20.78
CA GLY A 92 14.63 -25.36 -19.65
C GLY A 92 15.57 -24.65 -18.66
N ASP A 93 16.82 -24.36 -19.01
CA ASP A 93 17.80 -23.77 -18.07
C ASP A 93 18.70 -22.71 -18.74
N ARG A 94 18.11 -21.55 -19.08
CA ARG A 94 18.84 -20.35 -19.56
C ARG A 94 18.81 -19.15 -18.61
N VAL A 95 18.29 -19.32 -17.39
CA VAL A 95 18.23 -18.26 -16.36
C VAL A 95 19.16 -18.54 -15.17
N SER A 96 19.52 -19.81 -14.88
CA SER A 96 20.31 -20.16 -13.69
C SER A 96 21.85 -20.20 -13.90
N ARG A 97 22.35 -19.86 -15.09
CA ARG A 97 23.78 -19.99 -15.45
C ARG A 97 24.58 -18.69 -15.48
N ARG A 98 24.59 -17.92 -14.38
CA ARG A 98 25.64 -16.91 -14.12
C ARG A 98 25.98 -16.63 -12.65
N ARG A 99 25.74 -17.57 -11.72
CA ARG A 99 26.23 -17.50 -10.31
C ARG A 99 26.99 -18.76 -9.86
N ARG A 100 28.11 -19.08 -10.53
CA ARG A 100 29.12 -20.05 -10.04
C ARG A 100 30.55 -19.60 -10.34
N LYS A 101 31.06 -18.67 -9.53
CA LYS A 101 32.49 -18.39 -9.33
C LYS A 101 32.74 -18.02 -7.86
N LEU A 102 32.69 -19.02 -6.99
CA LEU A 102 33.25 -18.92 -5.64
C LEU A 102 34.48 -19.82 -5.63
N ILE A 103 35.68 -19.22 -5.77
CA ILE A 103 36.95 -19.94 -5.70
C ILE A 103 37.43 -19.87 -4.25
N ALA A 104 37.67 -21.03 -3.64
CA ALA A 104 38.25 -21.11 -2.30
C ALA A 104 39.71 -20.63 -2.34
N VAL A 105 40.03 -19.57 -1.59
CA VAL A 105 41.40 -19.07 -1.45
C VAL A 105 42.03 -19.69 -0.19
N ALA A 106 42.59 -20.90 -0.35
CA ALA A 106 43.56 -21.41 0.59
C ALA A 106 44.89 -20.64 0.40
N GLY A 107 45.53 -20.25 1.50
CA GLY A 107 46.45 -19.11 1.51
C GLY A 107 47.84 -19.35 0.90
N LEU A 108 48.47 -18.24 0.52
CA LEU A 108 49.93 -18.13 0.42
C LEU A 108 50.36 -16.72 0.85
N ALA A 109 51.30 -16.62 1.80
CA ALA A 109 51.80 -15.35 2.31
C ALA A 109 52.88 -14.77 1.41
N ALA A 110 52.50 -14.26 0.23
CA ALA A 110 53.37 -13.47 -0.65
C ALA A 110 52.56 -12.53 -1.56
N THR A 111 53.16 -11.41 -1.95
CA THR A 111 52.69 -10.43 -2.96
C THR A 111 51.57 -9.44 -2.56
N LEU A 112 51.97 -8.30 -1.94
CA LEU A 112 51.17 -7.07 -1.91
C LEU A 112 50.56 -6.64 -3.27
N PRO A 113 51.27 -6.71 -4.43
CA PRO A 113 50.68 -6.30 -5.71
C PRO A 113 49.51 -7.18 -6.18
N PHE A 114 49.42 -8.44 -5.76
CA PHE A 114 48.30 -9.31 -6.15
C PHE A 114 47.00 -8.94 -5.42
N LEU A 115 47.10 -8.47 -4.18
CA LEU A 115 45.95 -7.99 -3.39
C LEU A 115 45.36 -6.70 -3.97
N LEU A 116 46.18 -5.81 -4.53
CA LEU A 116 45.72 -4.62 -5.26
C LEU A 116 44.94 -4.99 -6.53
N GLN A 117 45.42 -5.98 -7.29
CA GLN A 117 44.74 -6.46 -8.50
C GLN A 117 43.39 -7.11 -8.17
N LEU A 118 43.33 -7.92 -7.11
CA LEU A 118 42.09 -8.51 -6.59
C LEU A 118 41.11 -7.43 -6.11
N ARG A 119 41.59 -6.41 -5.40
CA ARG A 119 40.77 -5.29 -4.93
C ARG A 119 40.11 -4.56 -6.11
N GLY A 120 40.87 -4.18 -7.13
CA GLY A 120 40.32 -3.54 -8.33
C GLY A 120 39.31 -4.42 -9.07
N TYR A 121 39.51 -5.74 -9.08
CA TYR A 121 38.56 -6.69 -9.66
C TYR A 121 37.25 -6.78 -8.85
N THR A 122 37.33 -6.74 -7.51
CA THR A 122 36.14 -6.69 -6.65
C THR A 122 35.40 -5.36 -6.70
N GLU A 123 36.13 -4.23 -6.73
CA GLU A 123 35.53 -2.90 -6.89
C GLU A 123 34.83 -2.77 -8.25
N GLY A 124 35.41 -3.33 -9.32
CA GLY A 124 34.77 -3.41 -10.64
C GLY A 124 33.48 -4.25 -10.64
N ILE A 125 33.47 -5.43 -10.00
CA ILE A 125 32.25 -6.26 -9.90
C ILE A 125 31.14 -5.55 -9.09
N VAL A 126 31.50 -4.84 -8.01
CA VAL A 126 30.53 -4.11 -7.19
C VAL A 126 29.99 -2.89 -7.94
N ALA A 127 30.82 -2.18 -8.72
CA ALA A 127 30.38 -1.08 -9.58
C ALA A 127 29.42 -1.55 -10.67
N ASP A 128 29.76 -2.62 -11.40
CA ASP A 128 28.94 -3.22 -12.47
C ASP A 128 27.57 -3.71 -11.93
N ALA A 129 27.55 -4.27 -10.70
CA ALA A 129 26.30 -4.63 -10.03
C ALA A 129 25.47 -3.40 -9.60
N ALA A 130 26.10 -2.35 -9.08
CA ALA A 130 25.41 -1.12 -8.68
C ALA A 130 24.86 -0.33 -9.89
N GLU A 131 25.55 -0.37 -11.03
CA GLU A 131 25.09 0.22 -12.30
C GLU A 131 23.87 -0.54 -12.83
N LEU A 132 23.89 -1.87 -12.82
CA LEU A 132 22.74 -2.71 -13.21
C LEU A 132 21.50 -2.52 -12.32
N ASP A 133 21.68 -2.35 -11.01
CA ASP A 133 20.57 -2.08 -10.08
C ASP A 133 19.99 -0.66 -10.29
N ASN A 134 20.85 0.32 -10.62
CA ASN A 134 20.43 1.69 -10.94
C ASN A 134 19.66 1.75 -12.29
N ASP A 135 20.07 0.97 -13.28
CA ASP A 135 19.35 0.82 -14.56
C ASP A 135 17.98 0.17 -14.37
N GLU A 136 17.88 -0.90 -13.58
CA GLU A 136 16.61 -1.56 -13.27
C GLU A 136 15.66 -0.61 -12.51
N TYR A 137 16.16 0.10 -11.49
CA TYR A 137 15.38 1.10 -10.76
C TYR A 137 14.87 2.22 -11.67
N THR A 138 15.74 2.73 -12.55
CA THR A 138 15.38 3.79 -13.50
C THR A 138 14.30 3.31 -14.48
N MET A 139 14.41 2.08 -14.99
CA MET A 139 13.42 1.48 -15.88
C MET A 139 12.04 1.34 -15.20
N ILE A 140 11.98 0.80 -13.98
CA ILE A 140 10.73 0.66 -13.22
C ILE A 140 10.12 2.04 -12.99
N LYS A 141 10.92 3.00 -12.50
CA LYS A 141 10.53 4.38 -12.22
C LYS A 141 9.93 5.09 -13.43
N GLU A 142 10.53 4.94 -14.61
CA GLU A 142 10.02 5.56 -15.83
C GLU A 142 8.67 4.99 -16.27
N GLU A 143 8.50 3.66 -16.27
CA GLU A 143 7.21 3.04 -16.65
C GLU A 143 6.12 3.34 -15.62
N VAL A 144 6.45 3.35 -14.32
CA VAL A 144 5.57 3.79 -13.22
C VAL A 144 5.11 5.23 -13.44
N ARG A 145 6.02 6.17 -13.76
CA ARG A 145 5.68 7.59 -14.01
C ARG A 145 4.69 7.79 -15.17
N LYS A 146 4.71 6.91 -16.19
CA LYS A 146 3.75 6.95 -17.31
C LYS A 146 2.33 6.57 -16.89
N VAL A 147 2.16 5.77 -15.83
CA VAL A 147 0.85 5.25 -15.40
C VAL A 147 0.30 5.90 -14.12
N VAL A 148 1.18 6.34 -13.20
CA VAL A 148 0.83 6.97 -11.91
C VAL A 148 0.81 8.50 -12.02
N SER A 149 -0.32 9.05 -12.47
CA SER A 149 -0.60 10.49 -12.36
C SER A 149 -0.96 10.89 -10.92
N LYS A 150 -0.79 12.17 -10.56
CA LYS A 150 -1.25 12.79 -9.30
C LYS A 150 -2.60 12.27 -8.76
N VAL A 151 -3.64 12.19 -9.61
CA VAL A 151 -5.00 11.72 -9.21
C VAL A 151 -5.04 10.22 -8.82
N LYS A 152 -4.12 9.41 -9.34
CA LYS A 152 -4.00 7.97 -9.05
C LYS A 152 -3.08 7.67 -7.87
N ALA A 153 -2.19 8.60 -7.53
CA ALA A 153 -1.14 8.43 -6.52
C ALA A 153 -1.70 7.95 -5.16
N ALA A 154 -2.79 8.54 -4.66
CA ALA A 154 -3.41 8.13 -3.41
C ALA A 154 -3.83 6.64 -3.39
N GLY A 155 -4.33 6.10 -4.52
CA GLY A 155 -4.69 4.69 -4.64
C GLY A 155 -3.47 3.77 -4.67
N VAL A 156 -2.38 4.21 -5.29
CA VAL A 156 -1.09 3.48 -5.33
C VAL A 156 -0.41 3.51 -3.96
N LEU A 157 -0.40 4.66 -3.27
CA LEU A 157 0.16 4.78 -1.92
C LEU A 157 -0.60 3.90 -0.92
N ARG A 158 -1.94 3.81 -1.05
CA ARG A 158 -2.72 2.84 -0.27
C ARG A 158 -2.38 1.39 -0.64
N LEU A 159 -2.19 1.05 -1.91
CA LEU A 159 -1.77 -0.31 -2.31
C LEU A 159 -0.47 -0.72 -1.61
N VAL A 160 0.51 0.18 -1.57
CA VAL A 160 1.81 -0.03 -0.92
C VAL A 160 1.66 -0.20 0.59
N PHE A 161 0.83 0.62 1.23
CA PHE A 161 0.53 0.48 2.66
C PHE A 161 -0.15 -0.86 2.98
N HIS A 162 -1.03 -1.35 2.10
CA HIS A 162 -1.72 -2.62 2.31
C HIS A 162 -0.79 -3.83 2.11
N ASP A 163 0.13 -3.81 1.14
CA ASP A 163 1.17 -4.84 0.97
C ASP A 163 2.17 -4.82 2.14
N ALA A 164 2.74 -3.64 2.46
CA ALA A 164 3.69 -3.50 3.56
C ALA A 164 3.07 -3.74 4.96
N GLY A 165 1.78 -3.43 5.11
CA GLY A 165 1.06 -3.44 6.39
C GLY A 165 0.77 -4.82 6.95
N THR A 166 0.94 -5.91 6.20
CA THR A 166 0.78 -7.29 6.69
C THR A 166 1.96 -7.78 7.53
N PHE A 167 3.07 -7.02 7.61
CA PHE A 167 4.23 -7.39 8.41
C PHE A 167 3.89 -7.47 9.91
N GLU A 168 4.34 -8.54 10.57
CA GLU A 168 4.47 -8.60 12.03
C GLU A 168 5.85 -9.13 12.43
N MET A 169 6.53 -8.40 13.31
CA MET A 169 7.89 -8.70 13.78
C MET A 169 7.95 -10.01 14.57
N GLY A 170 6.93 -10.29 15.40
CA GLY A 170 6.92 -11.45 16.29
C GLY A 170 6.92 -12.80 15.54
N GLU A 171 6.31 -12.83 14.36
CA GLU A 171 6.37 -14.00 13.45
C GLU A 171 7.43 -13.86 12.36
N ASN A 172 8.00 -12.66 12.18
CA ASN A 172 8.84 -12.27 11.04
C ASN A 172 8.18 -12.67 9.69
N SER A 173 6.88 -12.38 9.56
CA SER A 173 6.06 -12.81 8.43
C SER A 173 5.22 -11.67 7.85
N GLY A 174 4.97 -11.76 6.55
CA GLY A 174 4.31 -10.73 5.74
C GLY A 174 5.20 -9.54 5.37
N GLY A 175 4.57 -8.43 4.98
CA GLY A 175 5.24 -7.18 4.59
C GLY A 175 5.34 -7.00 3.08
N MET A 176 6.14 -6.02 2.65
CA MET A 176 6.22 -5.59 1.25
C MET A 176 6.92 -6.65 0.36
N ASN A 177 6.16 -7.68 0.01
CA ASN A 177 6.58 -8.90 -0.68
C ASN A 177 5.69 -9.20 -1.90
N GLY A 178 4.78 -8.28 -2.27
CA GLY A 178 3.90 -8.43 -3.42
C GLY A 178 2.70 -9.38 -3.21
N SER A 179 2.49 -9.95 -2.02
CA SER A 179 1.36 -10.85 -1.74
C SER A 179 0.00 -10.21 -2.05
N ILE A 180 -0.10 -8.88 -1.98
CA ILE A 180 -1.34 -8.12 -2.18
C ILE A 180 -2.06 -8.45 -3.50
N VAL A 181 -1.34 -8.91 -4.53
CA VAL A 181 -1.93 -9.31 -5.82
C VAL A 181 -2.84 -10.55 -5.70
N TYR A 182 -2.63 -11.38 -4.68
CA TYR A 182 -3.45 -12.55 -4.35
C TYR A 182 -4.60 -12.23 -3.37
N GLU A 183 -4.70 -10.98 -2.91
CA GLU A 183 -5.53 -10.59 -1.76
C GLU A 183 -6.64 -9.58 -2.11
N LEU A 184 -6.84 -9.31 -3.40
CA LEU A 184 -7.68 -8.21 -3.89
C LEU A 184 -9.19 -8.43 -3.73
N GLU A 185 -9.60 -9.62 -3.29
CA GLU A 185 -10.99 -9.95 -2.93
C GLU A 185 -11.29 -9.71 -1.43
N ARG A 186 -10.28 -9.45 -0.61
CA ARG A 186 -10.45 -9.23 0.84
C ARG A 186 -11.17 -7.91 1.14
N PRO A 187 -12.07 -7.85 2.14
CA PRO A 187 -12.80 -6.63 2.50
C PRO A 187 -11.87 -5.43 2.78
N GLU A 188 -10.79 -5.63 3.53
CA GLU A 188 -9.79 -4.60 3.84
C GLU A 188 -9.12 -4.05 2.57
N ASN A 189 -8.99 -4.87 1.52
CA ASN A 189 -8.35 -4.52 0.25
C ASN A 189 -9.34 -4.00 -0.80
N ALA A 190 -10.61 -3.74 -0.41
CA ALA A 190 -11.64 -3.23 -1.31
C ALA A 190 -11.17 -2.01 -2.11
N GLY A 191 -11.31 -2.08 -3.43
CA GLY A 191 -10.90 -1.05 -4.38
C GLY A 191 -9.46 -1.13 -4.90
N LEU A 192 -8.58 -1.96 -4.32
CA LEU A 192 -7.17 -2.08 -4.73
C LEU A 192 -6.94 -2.76 -6.09
N LYS A 193 -7.96 -3.43 -6.65
CA LYS A 193 -7.96 -3.90 -8.06
C LYS A 193 -7.64 -2.79 -9.07
N LYS A 194 -8.02 -1.53 -8.78
CA LYS A 194 -7.76 -0.39 -9.66
C LYS A 194 -6.27 0.01 -9.70
N PRO A 195 -5.58 0.29 -8.58
CA PRO A 195 -4.14 0.55 -8.58
C PRO A 195 -3.31 -0.65 -9.05
N VAL A 196 -3.66 -1.91 -8.71
CA VAL A 196 -2.95 -3.08 -9.27
C VAL A 196 -3.04 -3.08 -10.80
N LYS A 197 -4.22 -2.93 -11.39
CA LYS A 197 -4.40 -2.86 -12.85
C LYS A 197 -3.67 -1.68 -13.52
N ILE A 198 -3.41 -0.60 -12.78
CA ILE A 198 -2.58 0.51 -13.26
C ILE A 198 -1.10 0.09 -13.32
N LEU A 199 -0.62 -0.62 -12.29
CA LEU A 199 0.75 -1.14 -12.24
C LEU A 199 0.98 -2.35 -13.15
N GLU A 200 -0.01 -3.22 -13.39
CA GLU A 200 0.05 -4.31 -14.38
C GLU A 200 0.51 -3.82 -15.75
N LYS A 201 0.02 -2.65 -16.17
CA LYS A 201 0.45 -2.02 -17.44
C LYS A 201 1.93 -1.66 -17.43
N ALA A 202 2.41 -1.00 -16.37
CA ALA A 202 3.84 -0.64 -16.27
C ALA A 202 4.71 -1.90 -16.15
N LYS A 203 4.27 -2.88 -15.35
CA LYS A 203 4.96 -4.15 -15.17
C LYS A 203 5.11 -4.92 -16.48
N GLY A 204 4.10 -4.95 -17.34
CA GLY A 204 4.21 -5.56 -18.66
C GLY A 204 5.31 -4.96 -19.54
N GLU A 205 5.45 -3.62 -19.54
CA GLU A 205 6.49 -2.91 -20.31
C GLU A 205 7.91 -3.09 -19.71
N VAL A 206 8.01 -3.28 -18.39
CA VAL A 206 9.27 -3.62 -17.70
C VAL A 206 9.64 -5.08 -17.94
N ASP A 207 8.73 -6.03 -17.67
CA ASP A 207 8.96 -7.47 -17.79
C ASP A 207 9.34 -7.89 -19.22
N ALA A 208 8.82 -7.18 -20.24
CA ALA A 208 9.19 -7.38 -21.65
C ALA A 208 10.67 -7.07 -21.94
N LYS A 209 11.33 -6.25 -21.11
CA LYS A 209 12.77 -5.92 -21.18
C LYS A 209 13.57 -6.79 -20.20
N ARG A 210 13.12 -6.86 -18.94
CA ARG A 210 13.72 -7.59 -17.83
C ARG A 210 12.63 -7.91 -16.79
N PRO A 211 12.34 -9.18 -16.47
CA PRO A 211 11.37 -9.53 -15.44
C PRO A 211 11.76 -8.97 -14.06
N VAL A 212 10.82 -8.28 -13.42
CA VAL A 212 10.98 -7.72 -12.06
C VAL A 212 9.95 -8.32 -11.09
N SER A 213 10.18 -8.20 -9.79
CA SER A 213 9.20 -8.61 -8.79
C SER A 213 8.02 -7.64 -8.70
N TRP A 214 6.84 -8.14 -8.33
CA TRP A 214 5.73 -7.31 -7.88
C TRP A 214 6.11 -6.49 -6.65
N ALA A 215 6.86 -7.08 -5.72
CA ALA A 215 7.34 -6.42 -4.51
C ALA A 215 8.16 -5.15 -4.81
N ASP A 216 9.10 -5.20 -5.75
CA ASP A 216 9.89 -4.03 -6.16
C ASP A 216 9.08 -3.04 -7.01
N MET A 217 8.21 -3.53 -7.90
CA MET A 217 7.27 -2.69 -8.67
C MET A 217 6.36 -1.86 -7.73
N ILE A 218 5.82 -2.47 -6.68
CA ILE A 218 5.00 -1.80 -5.66
C ILE A 218 5.85 -0.80 -4.88
N ALA A 219 7.04 -1.19 -4.40
CA ALA A 219 7.92 -0.29 -3.64
C ALA A 219 8.28 0.99 -4.41
N VAL A 220 8.68 0.87 -5.69
CA VAL A 220 8.98 2.03 -6.54
C VAL A 220 7.72 2.83 -6.86
N ALA A 221 6.58 2.17 -7.08
CA ALA A 221 5.31 2.85 -7.29
C ALA A 221 4.86 3.71 -6.10
N GLY A 222 5.14 3.29 -4.86
CA GLY A 222 4.89 4.08 -3.66
C GLY A 222 5.75 5.34 -3.57
N ALA A 223 7.07 5.19 -3.79
CA ALA A 223 8.00 6.32 -3.81
C ALA A 223 7.63 7.36 -4.88
N GLU A 224 7.27 6.90 -6.08
CA GLU A 224 6.85 7.78 -7.17
C GLU A 224 5.46 8.38 -6.96
N ALA A 225 4.54 7.70 -6.27
CA ALA A 225 3.25 8.27 -5.86
C ALA A 225 3.41 9.46 -4.89
N VAL A 226 4.39 9.41 -3.97
CA VAL A 226 4.73 10.56 -3.11
C VAL A 226 5.40 11.67 -3.92
N SER A 227 6.40 11.33 -4.74
CA SER A 227 7.17 12.29 -5.55
C SER A 227 6.27 13.06 -6.55
N VAL A 228 5.37 12.37 -7.27
CA VAL A 228 4.47 13.02 -8.24
C VAL A 228 3.51 14.00 -7.59
N CYS A 229 3.15 13.80 -6.31
CA CYS A 229 2.32 14.72 -5.53
C CYS A 229 3.09 15.90 -4.91
N GLY A 230 4.40 16.02 -5.16
CA GLY A 230 5.25 17.09 -4.62
C GLY A 230 5.90 16.77 -3.28
N GLY A 231 5.80 15.52 -2.82
CA GLY A 231 6.48 15.05 -1.63
C GLY A 231 7.98 14.78 -1.86
N PRO A 232 8.71 14.35 -0.81
CA PRO A 232 10.14 14.06 -0.92
C PRO A 232 10.43 12.91 -1.90
N THR A 233 11.64 12.90 -2.46
CA THR A 233 12.14 11.73 -3.20
C THR A 233 12.54 10.65 -2.19
N ILE A 234 11.87 9.51 -2.23
CA ILE A 234 12.15 8.37 -1.36
C ILE A 234 13.10 7.41 -2.13
N PRO A 235 14.31 7.11 -1.62
CA PRO A 235 15.18 6.12 -2.23
C PRO A 235 14.61 4.71 -2.02
N VAL A 236 14.62 3.89 -3.07
CA VAL A 236 14.16 2.50 -3.01
C VAL A 236 15.31 1.59 -3.42
N VAL A 237 15.76 0.75 -2.50
CA VAL A 237 16.67 -0.37 -2.80
C VAL A 237 15.82 -1.51 -3.38
N LEU A 238 16.28 -2.13 -4.48
CA LEU A 238 15.63 -3.26 -5.14
C LEU A 238 16.08 -4.61 -4.55
N GLY A 239 15.57 -5.72 -5.11
CA GLY A 239 15.95 -7.08 -4.75
C GLY A 239 14.93 -7.81 -3.88
N ARG A 240 13.69 -7.31 -3.80
CA ARG A 240 12.61 -8.01 -3.10
C ARG A 240 12.14 -9.20 -3.91
N LEU A 241 11.86 -10.29 -3.23
CA LEU A 241 11.31 -11.51 -3.82
C LEU A 241 9.79 -11.51 -3.65
N ASP A 242 9.07 -11.97 -4.68
CA ASP A 242 7.62 -12.12 -4.61
C ASP A 242 7.22 -13.29 -3.70
N SER A 243 6.21 -13.06 -2.87
CA SER A 243 5.46 -14.14 -2.24
C SER A 243 4.67 -14.90 -3.30
N MET A 244 4.57 -16.23 -3.14
CA MET A 244 3.77 -17.11 -4.00
C MET A 244 2.38 -17.41 -3.42
N LYS A 245 2.00 -16.71 -2.33
CA LYS A 245 0.76 -16.92 -1.57
C LYS A 245 0.31 -15.59 -0.93
N PRO A 246 -0.99 -15.43 -0.60
CA PRO A 246 -1.45 -14.31 0.21
C PRO A 246 -0.85 -14.36 1.64
N ASP A 247 -0.67 -13.19 2.24
CA ASP A 247 -0.28 -13.03 3.64
C ASP A 247 -1.46 -13.27 4.60
N PRO A 248 -1.24 -13.39 5.92
CA PRO A 248 -2.31 -13.60 6.90
C PRO A 248 -3.26 -12.40 7.04
N GLU A 249 -4.54 -12.69 7.25
CA GLU A 249 -5.63 -11.71 7.37
C GLU A 249 -5.65 -10.99 8.74
N GLY A 250 -6.38 -9.87 8.83
CA GLY A 250 -6.60 -9.17 10.10
C GLY A 250 -5.36 -8.44 10.67
N ARG A 251 -4.32 -8.22 9.84
CA ARG A 251 -3.06 -7.57 10.25
C ARG A 251 -3.01 -6.07 10.00
N LEU A 252 -3.91 -5.54 9.19
CA LEU A 252 -4.00 -4.10 8.90
C LEU A 252 -4.76 -3.36 10.03
N PRO A 253 -4.44 -2.08 10.29
CA PRO A 253 -5.20 -1.28 11.25
C PRO A 253 -6.61 -0.97 10.72
N GLU A 254 -7.63 -1.21 11.53
CA GLU A 254 -9.01 -0.82 11.21
C GLU A 254 -9.22 0.69 11.36
N GLU A 255 -10.10 1.27 10.55
CA GLU A 255 -10.41 2.71 10.58
C GLU A 255 -11.15 3.18 11.84
N THR A 256 -11.62 2.23 12.65
CA THR A 256 -12.36 2.38 13.91
C THR A 256 -11.48 2.28 15.15
N LEU A 257 -10.21 1.90 15.03
CA LEU A 257 -9.31 1.74 16.19
C LEU A 257 -9.11 3.06 16.93
N ASP A 258 -9.06 2.97 18.27
CA ASP A 258 -8.60 4.04 19.12
C ASP A 258 -7.06 4.15 19.10
N ALA A 259 -6.52 5.16 19.78
CA ALA A 259 -5.07 5.39 19.80
C ALA A 259 -4.28 4.26 20.45
N LEU A 260 -4.88 3.50 21.38
CA LEU A 260 -4.24 2.34 22.00
C LEU A 260 -4.15 1.18 21.00
N GLY A 261 -5.24 0.86 20.32
CA GLY A 261 -5.30 -0.16 19.27
C GLY A 261 -4.38 0.17 18.09
N LEU A 262 -4.32 1.43 17.67
CA LEU A 262 -3.36 1.89 16.64
C LEU A 262 -1.92 1.71 17.10
N LYS A 263 -1.56 2.16 18.31
CA LYS A 263 -0.21 1.98 18.86
C LYS A 263 0.16 0.50 18.98
N GLN A 264 -0.72 -0.34 19.48
CA GLN A 264 -0.51 -1.79 19.56
C GLN A 264 -0.36 -2.43 18.17
N CYS A 265 -1.16 -2.02 17.18
CA CYS A 265 -1.06 -2.52 15.81
C CYS A 265 0.31 -2.20 15.21
N PHE A 266 0.76 -0.94 15.30
CA PHE A 266 2.04 -0.49 14.73
C PHE A 266 3.26 -1.05 15.50
N GLN A 267 3.16 -1.18 16.83
CA GLN A 267 4.21 -1.81 17.65
C GLN A 267 4.46 -3.27 17.26
N ARG A 268 3.44 -4.05 16.89
CA ARG A 268 3.64 -5.43 16.36
C ARG A 268 4.42 -5.45 15.04
N LYS A 269 4.46 -4.35 14.29
CA LYS A 269 5.25 -4.17 13.06
C LYS A 269 6.65 -3.62 13.32
N GLY A 270 6.96 -3.31 14.59
CA GLY A 270 8.22 -2.66 15.00
C GLY A 270 8.23 -1.15 14.89
N LEU A 271 7.07 -0.51 14.68
CA LEU A 271 6.96 0.92 14.52
C LEU A 271 6.58 1.60 15.83
N SER A 272 7.28 2.68 16.15
CA SER A 272 7.03 3.54 17.30
C SER A 272 5.77 4.41 17.14
N THR A 273 5.32 5.03 18.22
CA THR A 273 4.24 6.04 18.20
C THR A 273 4.58 7.22 17.29
N GLN A 274 5.86 7.60 17.17
CA GLN A 274 6.30 8.65 16.25
C GLN A 274 6.11 8.23 14.78
N GLU A 275 6.47 7.00 14.44
CA GLU A 275 6.32 6.45 13.08
C GLU A 275 4.85 6.21 12.71
N LEU A 276 4.01 5.78 13.66
CA LEU A 276 2.55 5.78 13.52
C LEU A 276 2.05 7.17 13.11
N VAL A 277 2.36 8.20 13.90
CA VAL A 277 1.91 9.58 13.63
C VAL A 277 2.45 10.10 12.29
N ALA A 278 3.70 9.79 11.95
CA ALA A 278 4.31 10.18 10.67
C ALA A 278 3.63 9.49 9.46
N LEU A 279 3.38 8.17 9.55
CA LEU A 279 2.73 7.41 8.48
C LEU A 279 1.27 7.79 8.28
N SER A 280 0.55 8.18 9.33
CA SER A 280 -0.82 8.71 9.23
C SER A 280 -0.91 9.97 8.36
N GLY A 281 0.18 10.73 8.22
CA GLY A 281 0.28 11.87 7.29
C GLY A 281 0.00 11.52 5.83
N ALA A 282 0.09 10.24 5.43
CA ALA A 282 -0.30 9.78 4.09
C ALA A 282 -1.78 10.09 3.76
N HIS A 283 -2.65 10.25 4.76
CA HIS A 283 -4.04 10.68 4.59
C HIS A 283 -4.20 12.13 4.08
N THR A 284 -3.12 12.91 3.96
CA THR A 284 -3.13 14.18 3.20
C THR A 284 -3.40 13.97 1.70
N LEU A 285 -3.22 12.75 1.18
CA LEU A 285 -3.57 12.38 -0.19
C LEU A 285 -4.90 11.62 -0.26
N GLY A 286 -5.67 11.89 -1.31
CA GLY A 286 -6.95 11.26 -1.57
C GLY A 286 -8.12 11.86 -0.78
N SER A 287 -9.26 11.15 -0.83
CA SER A 287 -10.58 11.72 -0.49
C SER A 287 -10.94 11.69 1.00
N LYS A 288 -9.97 11.83 1.92
CA LYS A 288 -10.21 11.85 3.38
C LYS A 288 -10.59 13.24 3.93
N GLY A 289 -10.69 14.25 3.06
CA GLY A 289 -11.12 15.62 3.41
C GLY A 289 -10.01 16.52 3.94
N PHE A 290 -8.75 16.05 3.94
CA PHE A 290 -7.59 16.83 4.35
C PHE A 290 -6.99 17.60 3.16
N GLY A 291 -7.16 18.91 3.14
CA GLY A 291 -6.50 19.80 2.17
C GLY A 291 -6.79 19.46 0.70
N ASN A 292 -5.75 19.53 -0.14
CA ASN A 292 -5.82 19.20 -1.57
C ASN A 292 -5.46 17.72 -1.79
N PRO A 293 -6.37 16.88 -2.31
CA PRO A 293 -6.20 15.42 -2.36
C PRO A 293 -5.08 14.91 -3.28
N VAL A 294 -4.39 15.80 -3.98
CA VAL A 294 -3.29 15.48 -4.92
C VAL A 294 -2.00 16.26 -4.65
N VAL A 295 -1.87 16.88 -3.48
CA VAL A 295 -0.67 17.59 -3.02
C VAL A 295 -0.21 16.97 -1.71
N PHE A 296 1.06 16.56 -1.67
CA PHE A 296 1.68 16.04 -0.45
C PHE A 296 2.21 17.23 0.37
N ASP A 297 1.49 17.62 1.42
CA ASP A 297 1.86 18.73 2.30
C ASP A 297 1.39 18.49 3.75
N ASN A 298 1.55 19.50 4.61
CA ASN A 298 1.22 19.40 6.03
C ASN A 298 -0.28 19.65 6.35
N SER A 299 -1.18 19.58 5.36
CA SER A 299 -2.62 19.87 5.54
C SER A 299 -3.31 18.87 6.47
N TYR A 300 -2.91 17.59 6.42
CA TYR A 300 -3.41 16.56 7.34
C TYR A 300 -3.32 17.02 8.80
N TYR A 301 -2.11 17.30 9.29
CA TYR A 301 -1.88 17.65 10.69
C TYR A 301 -2.48 19.01 11.08
N LYS A 302 -2.53 19.98 10.16
CA LYS A 302 -3.20 21.27 10.39
C LYS A 302 -4.70 21.10 10.62
N VAL A 303 -5.40 20.51 9.64
CA VAL A 303 -6.86 20.31 9.69
C VAL A 303 -7.25 19.36 10.81
N LEU A 304 -6.42 18.35 11.12
CA LEU A 304 -6.67 17.44 12.25
C LEU A 304 -6.68 18.16 13.61
N LEU A 305 -6.01 19.31 13.75
CA LEU A 305 -5.99 20.09 14.99
C LEU A 305 -7.10 21.14 15.09
N GLU A 306 -7.80 21.44 14.00
CA GLU A 306 -8.90 22.40 13.94
C GLU A 306 -10.20 21.80 14.50
N LYS A 307 -10.21 21.54 15.82
CA LYS A 307 -11.43 21.16 16.55
C LYS A 307 -12.37 22.37 16.68
N PRO A 308 -13.70 22.20 16.59
CA PRO A 308 -14.41 20.94 16.33
C PRO A 308 -14.48 20.61 14.83
N TRP A 309 -14.33 19.34 14.47
CA TRP A 309 -14.57 18.85 13.10
C TRP A 309 -16.07 18.74 12.76
N MET A 310 -16.86 19.74 13.15
CA MET A 310 -18.25 19.88 12.79
C MET A 310 -18.36 20.79 11.58
N SER A 311 -19.26 20.44 10.66
CA SER A 311 -19.72 21.38 9.64
C SER A 311 -20.38 22.60 10.29
N SER A 312 -20.50 23.70 9.55
CA SER A 312 -21.26 24.89 9.97
C SER A 312 -22.74 24.61 10.30
N ALA A 313 -23.27 23.45 9.92
CA ALA A 313 -24.61 22.97 10.25
C ALA A 313 -24.67 22.10 11.53
N GLY A 314 -23.59 21.98 12.31
CA GLY A 314 -23.51 21.16 13.52
C GLY A 314 -23.43 19.65 13.27
N MET A 315 -23.53 19.20 12.02
CA MET A 315 -23.31 17.80 11.64
C MET A 315 -21.82 17.47 11.67
N PRO A 316 -21.41 16.23 12.05
CA PRO A 316 -20.03 15.79 11.93
C PRO A 316 -19.52 15.99 10.50
N SER A 317 -18.37 16.64 10.34
CA SER A 317 -17.74 16.71 9.02
C SER A 317 -17.27 15.31 8.58
N MET A 318 -17.28 15.06 7.28
CA MET A 318 -16.70 13.85 6.69
C MET A 318 -15.17 13.93 6.57
N ILE A 319 -14.51 14.72 7.43
CA ILE A 319 -13.05 14.89 7.44
C ILE A 319 -12.45 13.87 8.40
N GLY A 320 -11.52 13.08 7.90
CA GLY A 320 -10.82 12.03 8.65
C GLY A 320 -11.68 10.83 9.03
N LEU A 321 -10.97 9.77 9.39
CA LEU A 321 -11.50 8.55 10.00
C LEU A 321 -11.65 8.71 11.52
N PRO A 322 -12.41 7.82 12.20
CA PRO A 322 -12.36 7.70 13.65
C PRO A 322 -10.93 7.52 14.17
N SER A 323 -10.12 6.68 13.51
CA SER A 323 -8.71 6.45 13.82
C SER A 323 -7.84 7.71 13.71
N ASP A 324 -8.07 8.57 12.71
CA ASP A 324 -7.36 9.87 12.61
C ASP A 324 -7.64 10.75 13.83
N ARG A 325 -8.92 10.81 14.26
CA ARG A 325 -9.36 11.65 15.38
C ARG A 325 -8.79 11.16 16.71
N ALA A 326 -8.67 9.85 16.88
CA ALA A 326 -8.07 9.25 18.07
C ALA A 326 -6.61 9.69 18.29
N LEU A 327 -5.83 9.95 17.23
CA LEU A 327 -4.45 10.44 17.33
C LEU A 327 -4.33 11.80 18.03
N VAL A 328 -5.38 12.63 18.03
CA VAL A 328 -5.39 13.93 18.75
C VAL A 328 -6.21 13.91 20.04
N GLU A 329 -6.51 12.72 20.54
CA GLU A 329 -7.08 12.48 21.86
C GLU A 329 -6.03 11.82 22.79
N ASP A 330 -5.02 11.16 22.22
CA ASP A 330 -3.90 10.57 22.96
C ASP A 330 -2.71 11.53 23.14
N ASN A 331 -2.27 11.68 24.40
CA ASN A 331 -1.20 12.59 24.81
C ASN A 331 0.20 12.24 24.26
N GLU A 332 0.42 11.01 23.81
CA GLU A 332 1.70 10.56 23.25
C GLU A 332 1.74 10.85 21.74
N CYS A 333 0.68 10.47 21.01
CA CYS A 333 0.50 10.80 19.60
C CYS A 333 0.53 12.32 19.38
N LEU A 334 -0.12 13.09 20.26
CA LEU A 334 -0.11 14.56 20.23
C LEU A 334 1.29 15.19 20.29
N ARG A 335 2.31 14.52 20.84
CA ARG A 335 3.68 15.09 20.93
C ARG A 335 4.39 15.14 19.57
N TRP A 336 4.11 14.17 18.70
CA TRP A 336 4.87 13.93 17.47
C TRP A 336 4.35 14.68 16.24
N ARG A 337 3.25 15.43 16.38
CA ARG A 337 2.59 16.17 15.28
C ARG A 337 3.26 17.47 14.83
N SER A 338 4.38 17.84 15.45
CA SER A 338 5.01 19.17 15.32
C SER A 338 6.22 19.19 14.39
N LEU A 339 6.40 18.13 13.59
CA LEU A 339 7.51 17.90 12.67
C LEU A 339 7.26 18.57 11.30
#